data_AF-A0A6N9CEP2-F1
#
_entry.id   AF-A0A6N9CEP2-F1
#
_cell.length_a   1.000
_cell.length_b   1.000
_cell.length_c   1.000
_cell.angle_alpha   90.00
_cell.angle_beta   90.00
_cell.angle_gamma   90.00
#
_symmetry.space_group_name_H-M   'P 1'
#
loop_
_entity.id
_entity.type
_entity.pdbx_description
1 polymer ?
#
loop_
_entity_poly.entity_id
_entity_poly.type
_entity_poly.pdbx_seq_one_letter_code
_entity_poly.pdbx_strand_id
1 'polypeptide(L)'
;MTPKITGHATSQATQAFADRMNAQNSSFEANAYRRLTGTDLIASKIGYGTYRVHDQNETHVETLETAIEAGCNLIDTSSNYTDGGSETLIGNVLEKMISAGKIEREEI
;
A
#
# COMPACT_ATOMS: atom_id res chain seq x y z
N MET A 1 -16.74 -8.80 12.27
CA MET A 1 -15.51 -7.99 12.35
C MET A 1 -14.36 -8.88 11.96
N THR A 2 -13.75 -8.62 10.81
CA THR A 2 -12.49 -9.24 10.41
C THR A 2 -11.40 -8.86 11.41
N PRO A 3 -10.43 -9.73 11.72
CA PRO A 3 -9.37 -9.43 12.67
C PRO A 3 -8.61 -8.18 12.24
N LYS A 4 -8.28 -7.30 13.19
CA LYS A 4 -7.46 -6.12 12.91
C LYS A 4 -6.06 -6.59 12.50
N ILE A 5 -5.59 -6.19 11.32
CA ILE A 5 -4.21 -6.40 10.90
C ILE A 5 -3.28 -5.75 11.93
N THR A 6 -2.37 -6.53 12.49
CA THR A 6 -1.36 -6.07 13.47
C THR A 6 -0.05 -5.74 12.78
N GLY A 7 0.74 -4.84 13.37
CA GLY A 7 2.01 -4.40 12.80
C GLY A 7 1.93 -3.01 12.16
N HIS A 8 3.06 -2.52 11.67
CA HIS A 8 3.18 -1.23 10.99
C HIS A 8 4.39 -1.25 10.05
N ALA A 9 4.41 -0.35 9.07
CA ALA A 9 5.55 -0.19 8.18
C ALA A 9 6.86 -0.02 8.96
N THR A 10 7.91 -0.73 8.56
CA THR A 10 9.25 -0.61 9.16
C THR A 10 10.26 -0.14 8.14
N SER A 11 11.34 0.51 8.60
CA SER A 11 12.42 0.97 7.70
C SER A 11 13.06 -0.17 6.93
N GLN A 12 13.27 -1.32 7.59
CA GLN A 12 13.85 -2.51 6.97
C GLN A 12 12.95 -3.08 5.87
N ALA A 13 11.67 -3.31 6.15
CA ALA A 13 10.77 -3.94 5.19
C ALA A 13 10.38 -2.99 4.05
N THR A 14 10.18 -1.69 4.32
CA THR A 14 9.93 -0.71 3.24
C THR A 14 11.13 -0.54 2.31
N GLN A 15 12.38 -0.60 2.83
CA GLN A 15 13.58 -0.62 1.99
C GLN A 15 13.64 -1.91 1.15
N ALA A 16 13.39 -3.08 1.76
CA ALA A 16 13.39 -4.36 1.06
C ALA A 16 12.32 -4.43 -0.04
N PHE A 17 11.14 -3.84 0.20
CA PHE A 17 10.09 -3.68 -0.80
C PHE A 17 10.57 -2.85 -2.00
N ALA A 18 11.16 -1.68 -1.74
CA ALA A 18 11.69 -0.81 -2.80
C ALA A 18 12.80 -1.50 -3.62
N ASP A 19 13.72 -2.19 -2.96
CA ASP A 19 14.81 -2.93 -3.62
C ASP A 19 14.25 -4.05 -4.50
N ARG A 20 13.26 -4.81 -4.00
CA ARG A 20 12.58 -5.85 -4.77
C ARG A 20 11.90 -5.29 -6.01
N MET A 21 11.15 -4.19 -5.87
CA MET A 21 10.41 -3.59 -6.99
C MET A 21 11.35 -3.01 -8.06
N ASN A 22 12.44 -2.34 -7.65
CA ASN A 22 13.47 -1.87 -8.58
C ASN A 22 14.16 -3.02 -9.33
N ALA A 23 14.44 -4.14 -8.65
CA ALA A 23 15.05 -5.32 -9.28
C ALA A 23 14.11 -6.02 -10.27
N GLN A 24 12.80 -6.00 -10.01
CA GLN A 24 11.79 -6.62 -10.87
C GLN A 24 11.39 -5.76 -12.06
N ASN A 25 11.56 -4.43 -11.98
CA ASN A 25 11.05 -3.50 -12.97
C ASN A 25 12.14 -2.52 -13.46
N SER A 26 12.86 -2.91 -14.51
CA SER A 26 13.94 -2.11 -15.10
C SER A 26 13.47 -0.79 -15.72
N SER A 27 12.17 -0.55 -15.82
CA SER A 27 11.59 0.71 -16.28
C SER A 27 11.54 1.79 -15.19
N PHE A 28 11.78 1.43 -13.93
CA PHE A 28 11.77 2.38 -12.83
C PHE A 28 13.00 3.28 -12.88
N GLU A 29 12.75 4.58 -12.74
CA GLU A 29 13.81 5.54 -12.49
C GLU A 29 14.58 5.17 -11.21
N ALA A 30 15.89 5.43 -11.19
CA ALA A 30 16.74 5.10 -10.03
C ALA A 30 16.27 5.72 -8.70
N ASN A 31 15.41 6.74 -8.78
CA ASN A 31 14.82 7.44 -7.64
C ASN A 31 13.30 7.24 -7.54
N ALA A 32 12.74 6.14 -8.05
CA ALA A 32 11.30 5.81 -7.99
C ALA A 32 10.76 5.77 -6.56
N TYR A 33 11.64 5.46 -5.60
CA TYR A 33 11.36 5.45 -4.16
C TYR A 33 12.17 6.53 -3.44
N ARG A 34 11.65 7.03 -2.32
CA ARG A 34 12.26 8.07 -1.50
C ARG A 34 12.03 7.81 -0.02
N ARG A 35 12.94 8.30 0.80
CA ARG A 35 12.70 8.39 2.25
C ARG A 35 11.61 9.41 2.53
N LEU A 36 10.63 9.03 3.34
CA LEU A 36 9.61 9.95 3.84
C LEU A 36 10.24 10.88 4.86
N THR A 37 10.12 12.19 4.66
CA THR A 37 10.76 13.20 5.52
C THR A 37 10.35 13.02 6.98
N GLY A 38 11.32 13.00 7.88
CA GLY A 38 11.09 12.85 9.33
C GLY A 38 10.93 11.39 9.79
N THR A 39 11.07 10.42 8.89
CA THR A 39 11.09 8.99 9.22
C THR A 39 12.23 8.30 8.47
N ASP A 40 12.46 7.01 8.78
CA ASP A 40 13.34 6.13 8.01
C ASP A 40 12.58 5.20 7.06
N LEU A 41 11.29 5.48 6.82
CA LEU A 41 10.48 4.70 5.90
C LEU A 41 10.77 5.06 4.46
N ILE A 42 10.81 4.06 3.58
CA ILE A 42 10.94 4.24 2.14
C ILE A 42 9.56 4.13 1.50
N ALA A 43 9.15 5.14 0.74
CA ALA A 43 7.89 5.18 0.04
C ALA A 43 8.09 5.36 -1.46
N SER A 44 7.22 4.78 -2.26
CA SER A 44 7.09 5.09 -3.68
C SER A 44 6.77 6.57 -3.86
N LYS A 45 7.29 7.18 -4.93
CA LYS A 45 6.95 8.56 -5.31
C LYS A 45 5.48 8.75 -5.68
N ILE A 46 4.84 7.66 -6.09
CA ILE A 46 3.41 7.61 -6.39
C ILE A 46 2.73 7.01 -5.16
N GLY A 47 1.66 7.65 -4.70
CA GLY A 47 0.75 7.11 -3.70
C GLY A 47 -0.63 6.82 -4.30
N TYR A 48 -1.38 5.94 -3.65
CA TYR A 48 -2.77 5.65 -4.01
C TYR A 48 -3.72 6.44 -3.11
N GLY A 49 -4.38 7.45 -3.66
CA GLY A 49 -5.35 8.28 -2.95
C GLY A 49 -6.75 7.66 -2.97
N THR A 50 -7.43 7.67 -1.82
CA THR A 50 -8.72 6.97 -1.65
C THR A 50 -9.94 7.88 -1.54
N TYR A 51 -9.82 9.17 -1.90
CA TYR A 51 -10.96 10.08 -1.96
C TYR A 51 -11.98 9.59 -3.02
N ARG A 52 -13.11 9.06 -2.54
CA ARG A 52 -14.20 8.38 -3.31
C ARG A 52 -14.02 6.89 -3.59
N VAL A 53 -12.98 6.26 -3.06
CA VAL A 53 -12.88 4.81 -3.02
C VAL A 53 -13.88 4.26 -2.00
N HIS A 54 -14.49 3.12 -2.31
CA HIS A 54 -15.58 2.52 -1.52
C HIS A 54 -15.48 1.00 -1.64
N ASP A 55 -15.62 0.31 -0.51
CA ASP A 55 -15.57 -1.16 -0.35
C ASP A 55 -16.61 -1.96 -1.14
N GLN A 56 -17.70 -1.32 -1.59
CA GLN A 56 -18.76 -1.96 -2.38
C GLN A 56 -18.52 -1.90 -3.90
N ASN A 57 -17.38 -1.36 -4.33
CA ASN A 57 -17.03 -1.26 -5.74
C ASN A 57 -15.82 -2.14 -6.02
N GLU A 58 -16.03 -3.24 -6.76
CA GLU A 58 -14.99 -4.21 -7.08
C GLU A 58 -13.82 -3.59 -7.88
N THR A 59 -14.09 -2.65 -8.78
CA THR A 59 -13.02 -1.93 -9.50
C THR A 59 -12.12 -1.15 -8.54
N HIS A 60 -12.66 -0.63 -7.44
CA HIS A 60 -11.82 0.03 -6.43
C HIS A 60 -10.90 -0.94 -5.69
N VAL A 61 -11.39 -2.16 -5.41
CA VAL A 61 -10.58 -3.24 -4.82
C VAL A 61 -9.44 -3.62 -5.78
N GLU A 62 -9.78 -3.89 -7.04
CA GLU A 62 -8.82 -4.28 -8.08
C GLU A 62 -7.75 -3.22 -8.34
N THR A 63 -8.14 -1.94 -8.34
CA THR A 63 -7.18 -0.86 -8.59
C THR A 63 -6.21 -0.65 -7.43
N LEU A 64 -6.63 -0.88 -6.17
CA LEU A 64 -5.71 -0.86 -5.04
C LEU A 64 -4.75 -2.05 -5.08
N GLU A 65 -5.25 -3.26 -5.35
CA GLU A 65 -4.41 -4.46 -5.54
C GLU A 65 -3.37 -4.22 -6.65
N THR A 66 -3.82 -3.73 -7.81
CA THR A 66 -2.96 -3.42 -8.94
C THR A 66 -1.92 -2.36 -8.59
N ALA A 67 -2.29 -1.32 -7.84
CA ALA A 67 -1.35 -0.28 -7.44
C ALA A 67 -0.23 -0.83 -6.54
N ILE A 68 -0.59 -1.68 -5.56
CA ILE A 68 0.38 -2.30 -4.65
C ILE A 68 1.31 -3.25 -5.43
N GLU A 69 0.76 -4.09 -6.30
CA GLU A 69 1.53 -4.99 -7.17
C GLU A 69 2.45 -4.24 -8.13
N ALA A 70 2.03 -3.06 -8.58
CA ALA A 70 2.85 -2.15 -9.38
C ALA A 70 3.91 -1.40 -8.57
N GLY A 71 4.05 -1.66 -7.26
CA GLY A 71 5.09 -1.10 -6.42
C GLY A 71 4.68 0.15 -5.62
N CYS A 72 3.38 0.47 -5.52
CA CYS A 72 2.89 1.53 -4.65
C CYS A 72 2.78 1.06 -3.20
N ASN A 73 3.57 1.64 -2.30
CA ASN A 73 3.50 1.34 -0.85
C ASN A 73 3.13 2.57 0.00
N LEU A 74 2.46 3.55 -0.61
CA LEU A 74 1.92 4.71 0.09
C LEU A 74 0.43 4.83 -0.23
N ILE A 75 -0.42 4.68 0.78
CA ILE A 75 -1.88 4.80 0.65
C ILE A 75 -2.31 6.01 1.47
N ASP A 76 -3.06 6.92 0.84
CA ASP A 76 -3.65 8.09 1.47
C ASP A 76 -5.15 7.86 1.71
N THR A 77 -5.60 8.10 2.94
CA THR A 77 -6.98 7.90 3.35
C THR A 77 -7.39 8.83 4.48
N SER A 78 -8.69 8.83 4.81
CA SER A 78 -9.27 9.60 5.89
C SER A 78 -10.59 8.96 6.32
N SER A 79 -10.92 9.05 7.61
CA SER A 79 -12.17 8.49 8.15
C SER A 79 -13.44 9.08 7.55
N ASN A 80 -13.36 10.28 6.96
CA ASN A 80 -14.49 10.90 6.26
C ASN A 80 -14.64 10.45 4.79
N TYR A 81 -13.69 9.70 4.23
CA TYR A 81 -13.79 9.21 2.87
C TYR A 81 -14.75 8.04 2.83
N THR A 82 -15.90 8.27 2.18
CA THR A 82 -17.00 7.31 2.02
C THR A 82 -17.50 6.73 3.33
N ASP A 83 -17.57 7.56 4.39
CA ASP A 83 -18.04 7.16 5.73
C ASP A 83 -17.29 5.94 6.29
N GLY A 84 -15.97 5.89 6.09
CA GLY A 84 -15.10 4.78 6.49
C GLY A 84 -15.05 3.62 5.48
N GLY A 85 -15.78 3.70 4.37
CA GLY A 85 -15.76 2.69 3.30
C GLY A 85 -14.37 2.55 2.66
N SER A 86 -13.62 3.65 2.56
CA SER A 86 -12.24 3.62 2.06
C SER A 86 -11.28 2.87 3.00
N GLU A 87 -11.33 3.13 4.32
CA GLU A 87 -10.53 2.42 5.33
C GLU A 87 -10.89 0.93 5.36
N THR A 88 -12.18 0.61 5.24
CA THR A 88 -12.67 -0.77 5.16
C THR A 88 -12.11 -1.49 3.93
N LEU A 89 -12.14 -0.84 2.76
CA LEU A 89 -11.57 -1.40 1.53
C LEU A 89 -10.06 -1.65 1.68
N ILE A 90 -9.32 -0.67 2.21
CA ILE A 90 -7.86 -0.79 2.43
C ILE A 90 -7.58 -1.99 3.33
N GLY A 91 -8.28 -2.09 4.46
CA GLY A 91 -8.13 -3.22 5.39
C GLY A 91 -8.36 -4.57 4.71
N ASN A 92 -9.46 -4.71 3.96
CA ASN A 92 -9.79 -5.96 3.26
C ASN A 92 -8.74 -6.33 2.19
N VAL A 93 -8.25 -5.36 1.41
CA VAL A 93 -7.22 -5.59 0.39
C VAL A 93 -5.89 -6.00 1.04
N LEU A 94 -5.45 -5.30 2.08
CA LEU A 94 -4.22 -5.64 2.77
C LEU A 94 -4.29 -7.03 3.42
N GLU A 95 -5.40 -7.36 4.08
CA GLU A 95 -5.59 -8.69 4.67
C GLU A 95 -5.54 -9.79 3.61
N LYS A 96 -6.22 -9.58 2.47
CA LYS A 96 -6.19 -10.50 1.33
C LYS A 96 -4.77 -10.69 0.79
N MET A 97 -4.04 -9.61 0.55
CA MET A 97 -2.69 -9.68 -0.05
C MET A 97 -1.65 -10.26 0.92
N ILE A 98 -1.74 -9.95 2.21
CA ILE A 98 -0.89 -10.54 3.27
C ILE A 98 -1.18 -12.04 3.38
N SER A 99 -2.46 -12.44 3.43
CA SER A 99 -2.85 -13.86 3.51
C SER A 99 -2.40 -14.65 2.28
N ALA A 100 -2.33 -13.99 1.11
CA ALA A 100 -1.80 -14.56 -0.13
C ALA A 100 -0.25 -14.54 -0.22
N GLY A 101 0.44 -13.99 0.78
CA GLY A 101 1.91 -13.86 0.78
C GLY A 101 2.46 -12.93 -0.30
N LYS A 102 1.64 -12.00 -0.82
CA LYS A 102 2.07 -11.03 -1.85
C LYS A 102 2.85 -9.86 -1.26
N ILE A 103 2.52 -9.47 -0.03
CA ILE A 103 3.17 -8.41 0.75
C ILE A 103 3.20 -8.79 2.23
N GLU A 104 4.03 -8.11 3.01
CA GLU A 104 3.99 -8.13 4.48
C GLU A 104 3.42 -6.81 5.03
N ARG A 105 2.86 -6.82 6.25
CA ARG A 105 2.31 -5.59 6.86
C ARG A 105 3.40 -4.55 7.03
N GLU A 106 4.63 -4.95 7.26
CA GLU A 106 5.78 -4.10 7.51
C GLU A 106 6.27 -3.37 6.24
N GLU A 107 5.80 -3.75 5.05
CA GLU A 107 6.20 -3.16 3.76
C GLU A 107 5.40 -1.91 3.36
N ILE A 108 4.24 -1.66 3.99
CA ILE A 108 3.24 -0.66 3.55
C ILE A 108 2.59 0.13 4.69
#